data_AF-A0A965ZC16-F1
#
_entry.id   AF-A0A965ZC16-F1
#
_cell.length_a   1.000
_cell.length_b   1.000
_cell.length_c   1.000
_cell.angle_alpha   90.00
_cell.angle_beta   90.00
_cell.angle_gamma   90.00
#
_symmetry.space_group_name_H-M   'P 1'
#
loop_
_entity.id
_entity.type
_entity.pdbx_description
1 polymer ?
#
loop_
_entity_poly.entity_id
_entity_poly.type
_entity_poly.pdbx_seq_one_letter_code
_entity_poly.pdbx_strand_id
1 'polypeptide(L)'
;MMKNILKRIFYRRINYKELCNNNKSLCLWSAGLQFKDRWKNIQKCHLHEIVYLIREPNNENDTNAIHIKRRNNQSLGYIDRKRAIILAPMIDNGLLDNRATIVGLKCDPKKNIFGVRISLPLDEDTFEKLEDPNQEIEFFFNVNEKNNKYLFLNCSENTLDQIQKTIESANINIERIGVSFSPSSDGKLYSWYIKLGEHVDKRIIENLLENNFNIHKDKEINQEYIELQDEEISELKNRINKLSAEVQKSESTLEKYTRINKTRNEEFDKLIRLTNPKVIFIRDSIEILLNEVKDYSDPIKKVIEYKQDHQKKGKKINTLSNWFEIHYNTGQKDTGRIYFKRDTENFYVLISFKNTQNKDIRFLQKLDLP
;
A
#
# COMPACT_ATOMS: atom_id res chain seq x y z
N MET A 1 9.70 14.34 2.03
CA MET A 1 8.26 14.68 1.98
C MET A 1 7.42 13.91 3.01
N MET A 2 7.58 12.58 3.13
CA MET A 2 6.84 11.69 4.07
C MET A 2 6.88 12.09 5.57
N LYS A 3 8.02 12.60 6.06
CA LYS A 3 8.18 13.04 7.47
C LYS A 3 7.37 14.30 7.82
N ASN A 4 7.04 15.15 6.85
CA ASN A 4 6.32 16.41 7.11
C ASN A 4 4.81 16.23 7.21
N ILE A 5 4.22 15.26 6.50
CA ILE A 5 2.79 14.93 6.62
C ILE A 5 2.52 14.23 7.96
N LEU A 6 3.36 13.26 8.34
CA LEU A 6 3.24 12.61 9.65
C LEU A 6 3.49 13.59 10.82
N LYS A 7 4.44 14.54 10.69
CA LYS A 7 4.60 15.62 11.68
C LYS A 7 3.38 16.56 11.78
N ARG A 8 2.64 16.77 10.68
CA ARG A 8 1.40 17.59 10.69
C ARG A 8 0.24 16.89 11.39
N ILE A 9 0.23 15.55 11.39
CA ILE A 9 -0.86 14.73 11.96
C ILE A 9 -0.55 14.32 13.42
N PHE A 10 0.73 14.16 13.80
CA PHE A 10 1.12 13.46 15.04
C PHE A 10 1.94 14.26 16.07
N TYR A 11 1.90 15.60 16.10
CA TYR A 11 2.68 16.38 17.07
C TYR A 11 1.90 17.44 17.85
N ARG A 12 1.28 17.02 18.96
CA ARG A 12 1.50 17.49 20.35
C ARG A 12 0.38 16.87 21.20
N ARG A 13 0.75 16.33 22.37
CA ARG A 13 -0.19 16.17 23.51
C ARG A 13 -0.71 17.58 23.81
N ILE A 14 -1.79 17.97 23.15
CA ILE A 14 -2.52 19.16 23.53
C ILE A 14 -3.67 18.64 24.36
N ASN A 15 -3.62 18.98 25.63
CA ASN A 15 -4.74 18.80 26.54
C ASN A 15 -5.87 19.65 25.96
N TYR A 16 -6.87 19.04 25.31
CA TYR A 16 -7.98 19.76 24.67
C TYR A 16 -8.64 20.75 25.64
N LYS A 17 -8.61 20.43 26.94
CA LYS A 17 -9.05 21.28 28.05
C LYS A 17 -8.32 22.63 28.15
N GLU A 18 -7.09 22.79 27.66
CA GLU A 18 -6.33 24.05 27.77
C GLU A 18 -6.63 25.05 26.64
N LEU A 19 -7.21 24.62 25.51
CA LEU A 19 -7.60 25.53 24.41
C LEU A 19 -9.03 26.03 24.51
N CYS A 20 -9.90 25.30 25.20
CA CYS A 20 -11.26 25.72 25.51
C CYS A 20 -11.25 26.37 26.90
N ASN A 21 -10.96 27.68 26.96
CA ASN A 21 -11.12 28.48 28.18
C ASN A 21 -12.57 28.37 28.69
N ASN A 22 -12.89 27.44 29.60
CA ASN A 22 -14.18 27.21 30.28
C ASN A 22 -15.49 27.21 29.45
N ASN A 23 -15.46 27.55 28.17
CA ASN A 23 -16.62 27.60 27.28
C ASN A 23 -16.74 26.27 26.56
N LYS A 24 -17.97 25.77 26.45
CA LYS A 24 -18.27 24.57 25.66
C LYS A 24 -17.95 24.86 24.19
N SER A 25 -17.51 23.84 23.46
CA SER A 25 -17.11 24.00 22.06
C SER A 25 -17.83 23.02 21.16
N LEU A 26 -18.51 23.53 20.13
CA LEU A 26 -19.20 22.71 19.14
C LEU A 26 -18.25 22.33 18.01
N CYS A 27 -18.09 21.02 17.79
CA CYS A 27 -17.20 20.48 16.77
C CYS A 27 -17.98 20.04 15.52
N LEU A 28 -17.71 20.66 14.37
CA LEU A 28 -18.47 20.46 13.13
C LEU A 28 -17.58 20.07 11.96
N TRP A 29 -18.03 19.13 11.13
CA TRP A 29 -17.38 18.83 9.85
C TRP A 29 -17.90 19.77 8.75
N SER A 30 -17.00 20.23 7.89
CA SER A 30 -17.36 20.96 6.67
C SER A 30 -18.11 20.07 5.68
N ALA A 31 -19.17 20.60 5.08
CA ALA A 31 -19.95 19.98 4.02
C ALA A 31 -19.67 20.59 2.64
N GLY A 32 -20.12 19.92 1.56
CA GLY A 32 -20.06 20.43 0.19
C GLY A 32 -18.66 20.48 -0.41
N LEU A 33 -17.85 19.45 -0.17
CA LEU A 33 -16.43 19.41 -0.49
C LEU A 33 -16.11 19.21 -1.97
N GLN A 34 -17.03 18.59 -2.72
CA GLN A 34 -16.84 18.27 -4.14
C GLN A 34 -17.00 19.46 -5.09
N PHE A 35 -17.72 20.50 -4.68
CA PHE A 35 -17.98 21.64 -5.55
C PHE A 35 -16.75 22.55 -5.68
N LYS A 36 -16.41 22.94 -6.91
CA LYS A 36 -15.40 23.97 -7.23
C LYS A 36 -14.01 23.69 -6.65
N ASP A 37 -13.54 22.44 -6.67
CA ASP A 37 -12.18 22.07 -6.24
C ASP A 37 -11.83 22.48 -4.79
N ARG A 38 -12.81 22.61 -3.89
CA ARG A 38 -12.59 23.02 -2.48
C ARG A 38 -11.62 22.11 -1.74
N TRP A 39 -11.57 20.82 -2.09
CA TRP A 39 -10.60 19.85 -1.56
C TRP A 39 -9.15 20.32 -1.73
N LYS A 40 -8.80 21.02 -2.82
CA LYS A 40 -7.44 21.58 -3.04
C LYS A 40 -7.08 22.65 -2.01
N ASN A 41 -8.06 23.38 -1.49
CA ASN A 41 -7.84 24.36 -0.43
C ASN A 41 -7.66 23.67 0.93
N ILE A 42 -8.42 22.61 1.18
CA ILE A 42 -8.35 21.81 2.41
C ILE A 42 -7.00 21.12 2.57
N GLN A 43 -6.40 20.65 1.48
CA GLN A 43 -5.03 20.09 1.51
C GLN A 43 -3.97 21.07 2.03
N LYS A 44 -4.26 22.37 2.00
CA LYS A 44 -3.37 23.45 2.46
C LYS A 44 -3.67 23.88 3.91
N CYS A 45 -4.65 23.25 4.57
CA CYS A 45 -5.01 23.55 5.95
C CYS A 45 -4.06 22.88 6.95
N HIS A 46 -4.02 23.46 8.15
CA HIS A 46 -3.29 22.91 9.29
C HIS A 46 -4.22 22.81 10.51
N LEU A 47 -3.93 21.85 11.40
CA LEU A 47 -4.57 21.81 12.72
C LEU A 47 -4.27 23.13 13.46
N HIS A 48 -5.24 23.61 14.21
CA HIS A 48 -5.24 24.87 14.94
C HIS A 48 -5.22 26.15 14.07
N GLU A 49 -5.39 26.02 12.75
CA GLU A 49 -5.59 27.18 11.89
C GLU A 49 -6.94 27.86 12.19
N ILE A 50 -6.96 29.20 12.26
CA ILE A 50 -8.19 29.98 12.40
C ILE A 50 -8.89 30.09 11.05
N VAL A 51 -10.17 29.78 11.04
CA VAL A 51 -11.07 29.93 9.90
C VAL A 51 -12.23 30.85 10.29
N TYR A 52 -12.93 31.35 9.27
CA TYR A 52 -14.00 32.34 9.41
C TYR A 52 -15.31 31.78 8.87
N LEU A 53 -16.38 31.98 9.63
CA LEU A 53 -17.75 31.68 9.28
C LEU A 53 -18.36 32.92 8.62
N ILE A 54 -18.67 32.82 7.33
CA ILE A 54 -19.20 33.93 6.53
C ILE A 54 -20.65 33.62 6.18
N ARG A 55 -21.57 34.49 6.60
CA ARG A 55 -22.99 34.39 6.27
C ARG A 55 -23.23 34.71 4.80
N GLU A 56 -24.02 33.86 4.14
CA GLU A 56 -24.48 34.04 2.76
C GLU A 56 -26.03 34.03 2.71
N PRO A 57 -26.72 35.08 3.20
CA PRO A 57 -28.18 35.09 3.29
C PRO A 57 -28.89 35.01 1.92
N ASN A 58 -28.19 35.41 0.85
CA ASN A 58 -28.68 35.37 -0.53
C ASN A 58 -28.25 34.09 -1.28
N ASN A 59 -27.78 33.05 -0.57
CA ASN A 59 -27.42 31.80 -1.22
C ASN A 59 -28.67 31.10 -1.78
N GLU A 60 -28.65 30.76 -3.07
CA GLU A 60 -29.80 30.22 -3.81
C GLU A 60 -30.34 28.90 -3.23
N ASN A 61 -29.51 28.12 -2.53
CA ASN A 61 -29.88 26.80 -2.03
C ASN A 61 -30.30 26.82 -0.55
N ASP A 62 -29.78 27.77 0.24
CA ASP A 62 -30.04 27.86 1.68
C ASP A 62 -29.80 29.28 2.21
N THR A 63 -30.86 29.98 2.61
CA THR A 63 -30.77 31.33 3.18
C THR A 63 -30.02 31.36 4.52
N ASN A 64 -29.89 30.21 5.20
CA ASN A 64 -29.10 30.06 6.41
C ASN A 64 -27.65 29.65 6.13
N ALA A 65 -27.20 29.61 4.87
CA ALA A 65 -25.85 29.16 4.53
C ALA A 65 -24.75 29.91 5.31
N ILE A 66 -23.88 29.14 5.95
CA ILE A 66 -22.67 29.63 6.61
C ILE A 66 -21.47 29.00 5.91
N HIS A 67 -20.69 29.84 5.24
CA HIS A 67 -19.53 29.45 4.46
C HIS A 67 -18.27 29.45 5.34
N ILE A 68 -17.56 28.34 5.38
CA ILE A 68 -16.28 28.22 6.09
C ILE A 68 -15.16 28.67 5.15
N LYS A 69 -14.45 29.74 5.52
CA LYS A 69 -13.36 30.29 4.71
C LYS A 69 -12.08 30.47 5.50
N ARG A 70 -10.96 30.35 4.79
CA ARG A 70 -9.64 30.74 5.32
C ARG A 70 -9.50 32.26 5.35
N ARG A 71 -8.46 32.75 6.03
CA ARG A 71 -8.08 34.18 6.06
C ARG A 71 -7.89 34.78 4.66
N ASN A 72 -7.45 33.99 3.69
CA ASN A 72 -7.27 34.41 2.29
C ASN A 72 -8.53 34.24 1.43
N ASN A 73 -9.72 34.13 2.04
CA ASN A 73 -11.02 33.95 1.39
C ASN A 73 -11.17 32.64 0.58
N GLN A 74 -10.24 31.68 0.75
CA GLN A 74 -10.39 30.34 0.16
C GLN A 74 -11.49 29.55 0.87
N SER A 75 -12.39 28.99 0.08
CA SER A 75 -13.50 28.15 0.54
C SER A 75 -13.01 26.80 1.06
N LEU A 76 -13.51 26.39 2.22
CA LEU A 76 -13.32 25.07 2.82
C LEU A 76 -14.62 24.26 2.88
N GLY A 77 -15.74 24.81 2.38
CA GLY A 77 -17.07 24.20 2.45
C GLY A 77 -18.05 25.01 3.30
N TYR A 78 -19.11 24.35 3.75
CA TYR A 78 -20.21 24.98 4.49
C TYR A 78 -20.49 24.25 5.80
N ILE A 79 -21.14 24.93 6.73
CA ILE A 79 -21.81 24.27 7.86
C ILE A 79 -23.02 23.51 7.33
N ASP A 80 -23.32 22.33 7.89
CA ASP A 80 -24.50 21.58 7.50
C ASP A 80 -25.79 22.35 7.79
N ARG A 81 -26.81 22.13 6.95
CA ARG A 81 -28.07 22.89 6.97
C ARG A 81 -28.77 22.86 8.32
N LYS A 82 -28.79 21.70 9.00
CA LYS A 82 -29.47 21.52 10.29
C LYS A 82 -28.90 22.48 11.34
N ARG A 83 -27.58 22.55 11.43
CA ARG A 83 -26.90 23.46 12.38
C ARG A 83 -26.88 24.90 11.90
N ALA A 84 -26.79 25.10 10.59
CA ALA A 84 -26.81 26.44 10.00
C ALA A 84 -28.10 27.21 10.34
N ILE A 85 -29.26 26.54 10.38
CA ILE A 85 -30.55 27.15 10.80
C ILE A 85 -30.46 27.83 12.18
N ILE A 86 -29.72 27.22 13.11
CA ILE A 86 -29.59 27.74 14.48
C ILE A 86 -28.47 28.78 14.56
N LEU A 87 -27.32 28.49 13.93
CA LEU A 87 -26.14 29.35 14.00
C LEU A 87 -26.27 30.65 13.19
N ALA A 88 -27.02 30.62 12.08
CA ALA A 88 -27.12 31.76 11.17
C ALA A 88 -27.71 33.01 11.85
N PRO A 89 -28.89 32.92 12.51
CA PRO A 89 -29.45 34.05 13.26
C PRO A 89 -28.50 34.57 14.35
N MET A 90 -27.71 33.70 14.96
CA MET A 90 -26.78 34.10 16.02
C MET A 90 -25.61 34.91 15.47
N ILE A 91 -25.07 34.53 14.32
CA ILE A 91 -24.03 35.30 13.62
C ILE A 91 -24.62 36.63 13.13
N ASP A 92 -25.81 36.61 12.54
CA ASP A 92 -26.48 37.81 12.01
C ASP A 92 -26.77 38.83 13.13
N ASN A 93 -27.11 38.36 14.34
CA ASN A 93 -27.35 39.20 15.51
C ASN A 93 -26.08 39.55 16.31
N GLY A 94 -24.89 39.11 15.87
CA GLY A 94 -23.63 39.36 16.57
C GLY A 94 -23.48 38.64 17.92
N LEU A 95 -24.31 37.61 18.17
CA LEU A 95 -24.28 36.80 19.39
C LEU A 95 -23.19 35.71 19.36
N LEU A 96 -22.61 35.46 18.19
CA LEU A 96 -21.63 34.41 17.97
C LEU A 96 -20.38 34.96 17.27
N ASP A 97 -19.21 34.64 17.79
CA ASP A 97 -17.94 34.93 17.13
C ASP A 97 -17.86 34.17 15.80
N ASN A 98 -17.53 34.88 14.72
CA ASN A 98 -17.41 34.28 13.41
C ASN A 98 -16.09 33.52 13.21
N ARG A 99 -15.24 33.42 14.24
CA ARG A 99 -13.98 32.67 14.20
C ARG A 99 -14.16 31.25 14.74
N ALA A 100 -13.60 30.28 14.03
CA ALA A 100 -13.51 28.89 14.46
C ALA A 100 -12.08 28.37 14.27
N THR A 101 -11.76 27.24 14.91
CA THR A 101 -10.42 26.64 14.85
C THR A 101 -10.48 25.27 14.20
N ILE A 102 -9.59 24.94 13.26
CA ILE A 102 -9.50 23.59 12.71
C ILE A 102 -8.98 22.63 13.78
N VAL A 103 -9.77 21.62 14.12
CA VAL A 103 -9.49 20.64 15.18
C VAL A 103 -9.34 19.21 14.66
N GLY A 104 -9.70 18.96 13.40
CA GLY A 104 -9.54 17.66 12.76
C GLY A 104 -9.48 17.74 11.25
N LEU A 105 -8.86 16.74 10.63
CA LEU A 105 -8.69 16.62 9.19
C LEU A 105 -9.07 15.19 8.76
N LYS A 106 -9.97 15.04 7.78
CA LYS A 106 -10.35 13.75 7.19
C LYS A 106 -9.38 13.42 6.05
N CYS A 107 -8.86 12.19 6.03
CA CYS A 107 -7.90 11.73 5.03
C CYS A 107 -8.37 10.44 4.35
N ASP A 108 -8.10 10.29 3.05
CA ASP A 108 -8.33 9.05 2.31
C ASP A 108 -7.21 8.01 2.61
N PRO A 109 -7.32 6.75 2.12
CA PRO A 109 -6.25 5.76 2.28
C PRO A 109 -4.90 6.18 1.67
N LYS A 110 -4.93 7.04 0.64
CA LYS A 110 -3.75 7.64 -0.01
C LYS A 110 -3.18 8.84 0.79
N LYS A 111 -3.79 9.16 1.94
CA LYS A 111 -3.45 10.26 2.86
C LYS A 111 -3.70 11.66 2.27
N ASN A 112 -4.56 11.78 1.28
CA ASN A 112 -5.05 13.06 0.81
C ASN A 112 -6.10 13.58 1.79
N ILE A 113 -5.92 14.82 2.24
CA ILE A 113 -6.88 15.48 3.12
C ILE A 113 -8.07 15.94 2.28
N PHE A 114 -9.28 15.53 2.65
CA PHE A 114 -10.50 15.89 1.92
C PHE A 114 -11.54 16.61 2.77
N GLY A 115 -11.46 16.60 4.11
CA GLY A 115 -12.42 17.32 4.96
C GLY A 115 -11.77 18.02 6.16
N VAL A 116 -12.41 19.07 6.65
CA VAL A 116 -11.98 19.80 7.87
C VAL A 116 -13.05 19.71 8.95
N ARG A 117 -12.62 19.49 10.19
CA ARG A 117 -13.45 19.61 11.39
C ARG A 117 -13.05 20.89 12.10
N ILE A 118 -14.02 21.75 12.38
CA ILE A 118 -13.82 23.02 13.07
C ILE A 118 -14.41 22.96 14.48
N SER A 119 -13.85 23.72 15.41
CA SER A 119 -14.37 23.93 16.75
C SER A 119 -14.80 25.39 16.88
N LEU A 120 -16.04 25.58 17.31
CA LEU A 120 -16.68 26.86 17.54
C LEU A 120 -16.94 27.02 19.04
N PRO A 121 -16.35 28.03 19.71
CA PRO A 121 -16.67 28.32 21.10
C PRO A 121 -18.10 28.85 21.21
N LEU A 122 -18.87 28.29 22.15
CA LEU A 122 -20.26 28.67 22.41
C LEU A 122 -20.47 28.92 23.91
N ASP A 123 -21.44 29.76 24.24
CA ASP A 123 -22.01 29.79 25.59
C ASP A 123 -22.80 28.50 25.87
N GLU A 124 -23.06 28.23 27.14
CA GLU A 124 -23.70 27.00 27.61
C GLU A 124 -25.12 26.82 27.06
N ASP A 125 -25.94 27.88 27.10
CA ASP A 125 -27.33 27.85 26.63
C ASP A 125 -27.41 27.56 25.12
N THR A 126 -26.52 28.16 24.34
CA THR A 126 -26.45 27.93 22.90
C THR A 126 -25.95 26.54 22.58
N PHE A 127 -24.93 26.07 23.31
CA PHE A 127 -24.41 24.72 23.13
C PHE A 127 -25.50 23.67 23.36
N GLU A 128 -26.30 23.81 24.42
CA GLU A 128 -27.40 22.90 24.74
C GLU A 128 -28.51 22.89 23.67
N LYS A 129 -28.76 24.01 23.00
CA LYS A 129 -29.73 24.07 21.88
C LYS A 129 -29.23 23.40 20.60
N LEU A 130 -27.92 23.37 20.40
CA LEU A 130 -27.26 22.81 19.22
C LEU A 130 -26.89 21.35 19.40
N GLU A 131 -26.74 20.91 20.64
CA GLU A 131 -26.57 19.52 20.98
C GLU A 131 -27.86 18.78 20.71
N ASP A 132 -27.80 17.84 19.79
CA ASP A 132 -28.97 17.03 19.45
C ASP A 132 -29.12 15.96 20.54
N PRO A 133 -30.20 15.98 21.35
CA PRO A 133 -30.43 14.94 22.35
C PRO A 133 -30.62 13.55 21.70
N ASN A 134 -30.95 13.51 20.41
CA ASN A 134 -31.06 12.30 19.62
C ASN A 134 -29.83 12.06 18.73
N GLN A 135 -28.68 12.66 19.06
CA GLN A 135 -27.45 12.50 18.29
C GLN A 135 -27.16 11.01 18.10
N GLU A 136 -27.08 10.63 16.83
CA GLU A 136 -26.73 9.28 16.48
C GLU A 136 -25.28 9.00 16.88
N ILE A 137 -25.07 7.88 17.57
CA ILE A 137 -23.74 7.38 17.91
C ILE A 137 -23.36 6.29 16.92
N GLU A 138 -22.11 6.31 16.48
CA GLU A 138 -21.49 5.21 15.76
C GLU A 138 -20.42 4.61 16.67
N PHE A 139 -20.38 3.28 16.77
CA PHE A 139 -19.43 2.61 17.64
C PHE A 139 -18.89 1.32 17.04
N PHE A 140 -17.71 0.91 17.51
CA PHE A 140 -17.12 -0.36 17.14
C PHE A 140 -16.39 -0.99 18.32
N PHE A 141 -16.67 -2.26 18.59
CA PHE A 141 -16.01 -3.03 19.64
C PHE A 141 -14.87 -3.86 19.05
N ASN A 142 -13.66 -3.66 19.58
CA ASN A 142 -12.44 -4.32 19.13
C ASN A 142 -11.76 -5.08 20.28
N VAL A 143 -11.17 -6.23 19.95
CA VAL A 143 -10.30 -7.00 20.85
C VAL A 143 -8.95 -7.15 20.19
N ASN A 144 -7.89 -6.64 20.82
CA ASN A 144 -6.54 -6.77 20.25
C ASN A 144 -5.91 -8.14 20.54
N GLU A 145 -4.74 -8.41 19.94
CA GLU A 145 -3.99 -9.68 20.10
C GLU A 145 -3.65 -10.01 21.56
N LYS A 146 -3.57 -8.99 22.43
CA LYS A 146 -3.31 -9.14 23.87
C LYS A 146 -4.60 -9.23 24.69
N ASN A 147 -5.73 -9.53 24.05
CA ASN A 147 -7.06 -9.63 24.66
C ASN A 147 -7.55 -8.34 25.37
N ASN A 148 -7.00 -7.18 25.03
CA ASN A 148 -7.52 -5.90 25.54
C ASN A 148 -8.74 -5.50 24.73
N LYS A 149 -9.76 -5.02 25.42
CA LYS A 149 -11.07 -4.68 24.86
C LYS A 149 -11.19 -3.16 24.73
N TYR A 150 -11.51 -2.72 23.52
CA TYR A 150 -11.67 -1.31 23.20
C TYR A 150 -13.04 -1.09 22.58
N LEU A 151 -13.74 -0.08 23.08
CA LEU A 151 -14.93 0.48 22.46
C LEU A 151 -14.55 1.79 21.79
N PHE A 152 -14.61 1.84 20.48
CA PHE A 152 -14.39 3.03 19.69
C PHE A 152 -15.71 3.75 19.43
N LEU A 153 -15.75 5.08 19.55
CA LEU A 153 -16.98 5.87 19.53
C LEU A 153 -16.84 7.15 18.69
N ASN A 154 -17.88 7.44 17.92
CA ASN A 154 -18.11 8.70 17.23
C ASN A 154 -19.37 9.34 17.83
N CYS A 155 -19.16 10.23 18.80
CA CYS A 155 -20.22 10.94 19.52
C CYS A 155 -19.71 12.32 20.00
N SER A 156 -20.59 13.17 20.53
CA SER A 156 -20.17 14.41 21.21
C SER A 156 -19.46 14.08 22.54
N GLU A 157 -18.77 15.06 23.12
CA GLU A 157 -18.14 14.88 24.44
C GLU A 157 -19.17 14.68 25.56
N ASN A 158 -20.32 15.38 25.51
CA ASN A 158 -21.40 15.14 26.48
C ASN A 158 -22.01 13.74 26.31
N THR A 159 -22.25 13.31 25.06
CA THR A 159 -22.71 11.95 24.81
C THR A 159 -21.69 10.91 25.29
N LEU A 160 -20.39 11.19 25.16
CA LEU A 160 -19.34 10.32 25.72
C LEU A 160 -19.44 10.22 27.24
N ASP A 161 -19.64 11.35 27.94
CA ASP A 161 -19.82 11.37 29.40
C ASP A 161 -21.08 10.60 29.82
N GLN A 162 -22.16 10.69 29.04
CA GLN A 162 -23.37 9.90 29.26
C GLN A 162 -23.12 8.40 29.03
N ILE A 163 -22.44 8.03 27.94
CA ILE A 163 -22.04 6.64 27.66
C ILE A 163 -21.19 6.09 28.80
N GLN A 164 -20.23 6.87 29.31
CA GLN A 164 -19.41 6.48 30.44
C GLN A 164 -20.27 6.15 31.67
N LYS A 165 -21.18 7.05 32.05
CA LYS A 165 -22.09 6.84 33.20
C LYS A 165 -22.99 5.62 33.00
N THR A 166 -23.48 5.38 31.78
CA THR A 166 -24.30 4.21 31.45
C THR A 166 -23.51 2.90 31.52
N ILE A 167 -22.25 2.88 31.09
CA ILE A 167 -21.37 1.71 31.21
C ILE A 167 -21.04 1.44 32.69
N GLU A 168 -20.71 2.47 33.45
CA GLU A 168 -20.41 2.36 34.88
C GLU A 168 -21.62 1.90 35.70
N SER A 169 -22.84 2.38 35.38
CA SER A 169 -24.07 1.95 36.06
C SER A 169 -24.44 0.49 35.77
N ALA A 170 -23.98 -0.06 34.65
CA ALA A 170 -24.04 -1.49 34.33
C ALA A 170 -22.93 -2.32 35.02
N ASN A 171 -22.17 -1.72 35.95
CA ASN A 171 -21.08 -2.33 36.70
C ASN A 171 -19.94 -2.84 35.80
N ILE A 172 -19.69 -2.15 34.69
CA ILE A 172 -18.62 -2.47 33.74
C ILE A 172 -17.42 -1.56 34.04
N ASN A 173 -16.27 -2.16 34.36
CA ASN A 173 -15.06 -1.39 34.67
C ASN A 173 -14.48 -0.71 33.42
N ILE A 174 -14.31 0.60 33.50
CA ILE A 174 -13.62 1.41 32.49
C ILE A 174 -12.21 1.70 32.99
N GLU A 175 -11.21 1.19 32.27
CA GLU A 175 -9.81 1.40 32.63
C GLU A 175 -9.29 2.75 32.15
N ARG A 176 -9.76 3.21 30.98
CA ARG A 176 -9.27 4.44 30.36
C ARG A 176 -10.23 4.97 29.31
N ILE A 177 -10.33 6.30 29.22
CA ILE A 177 -11.02 7.01 28.13
C ILE A 177 -10.04 7.97 27.47
N GLY A 178 -10.14 8.16 26.16
CA GLY A 178 -9.37 9.18 25.46
C GLY A 178 -9.74 9.36 24.00
N VAL A 179 -9.08 10.32 23.35
CA VAL A 179 -9.19 10.57 21.91
C VAL A 179 -8.54 9.41 21.15
N SER A 180 -9.22 8.90 20.11
CA SER A 180 -8.62 7.89 19.23
C SER A 180 -7.75 8.55 18.16
N PHE A 181 -6.51 8.09 18.04
CA PHE A 181 -5.54 8.57 17.05
C PHE A 181 -5.20 7.52 16.00
N SER A 182 -5.78 6.33 16.09
CA SER A 182 -5.47 5.20 15.23
C SER A 182 -6.75 4.61 14.66
N PRO A 183 -6.74 4.19 13.38
CA PRO A 183 -7.88 3.51 12.82
C PRO A 183 -8.14 2.21 13.58
N SER A 184 -9.42 1.89 13.71
CA SER A 184 -9.91 0.64 14.27
C SER A 184 -9.68 -0.52 13.27
N SER A 185 -9.91 -1.77 13.69
CA SER A 185 -9.75 -2.94 12.81
C SER A 185 -10.78 -3.00 11.68
N ASP A 186 -11.87 -2.25 11.77
CA ASP A 186 -12.81 -2.03 10.66
C ASP A 186 -12.32 -0.97 9.64
N GLY A 187 -11.15 -0.37 9.88
CA GLY A 187 -10.56 0.66 9.03
C GLY A 187 -11.09 2.07 9.27
N LYS A 188 -12.08 2.28 10.14
CA LYS A 188 -12.63 3.61 10.45
C LYS A 188 -11.81 4.31 11.55
N LEU A 189 -11.73 5.64 11.48
CA LEU A 189 -11.16 6.47 12.55
C LEU A 189 -12.28 7.07 13.39
N TYR A 190 -12.35 6.64 14.65
CA TYR A 190 -13.31 7.13 15.63
C TYR A 190 -12.79 8.37 16.36
N SER A 191 -13.68 9.14 16.98
CA SER A 191 -13.32 10.32 17.77
C SER A 191 -12.76 9.93 19.14
N TRP A 192 -13.32 8.89 19.75
CA TRP A 192 -13.02 8.47 21.11
C TRP A 192 -12.73 6.97 21.18
N TYR A 193 -12.03 6.56 22.23
CA TYR A 193 -11.92 5.17 22.65
C TYR A 193 -12.14 5.03 24.15
N ILE A 194 -12.71 3.91 24.55
CA ILE A 194 -12.86 3.47 25.93
C ILE A 194 -12.18 2.10 26.04
N LYS A 195 -11.18 1.99 26.92
CA LYS A 195 -10.56 0.71 27.29
C LYS A 195 -11.38 0.08 28.41
N LEU A 196 -11.90 -1.11 28.15
CA LEU A 196 -12.78 -1.85 29.05
C LEU A 196 -11.99 -2.94 29.78
N GLY A 197 -12.45 -3.32 30.98
CA GLY A 197 -11.84 -4.40 31.77
C GLY A 197 -11.88 -5.78 31.10
N GLU A 198 -11.09 -6.72 31.62
CA GLU A 198 -10.84 -8.04 30.99
C GLU A 198 -12.11 -8.90 30.78
N HIS A 199 -13.14 -8.76 31.62
CA HIS A 199 -14.30 -9.66 31.62
C HIS A 199 -15.53 -9.15 30.84
N VAL A 200 -15.38 -8.11 30.02
CA VAL A 200 -16.53 -7.49 29.33
C VAL A 200 -16.89 -8.22 28.04
N ASP A 201 -18.13 -8.70 27.91
CA ASP A 201 -18.61 -9.31 26.66
C ASP A 201 -19.06 -8.23 25.66
N LYS A 202 -18.70 -8.42 24.39
CA LYS A 202 -19.10 -7.55 23.28
C LYS A 202 -20.61 -7.34 23.23
N ARG A 203 -21.40 -8.41 23.36
CA ARG A 203 -22.87 -8.38 23.26
C ARG A 203 -23.50 -7.55 24.36
N ILE A 204 -22.91 -7.56 25.56
CA ILE A 204 -23.41 -6.76 26.68
C ILE A 204 -23.27 -5.27 26.37
N ILE A 205 -22.11 -4.86 25.86
CA ILE A 205 -21.87 -3.45 25.46
C ILE A 205 -22.77 -3.05 24.29
N GLU A 206 -22.88 -3.89 23.27
CA GLU A 206 -23.75 -3.61 22.11
C GLU A 206 -25.20 -3.41 22.55
N ASN A 207 -25.76 -4.35 23.33
CA ASN A 207 -27.13 -4.23 23.84
C ASN A 207 -27.32 -3.01 24.75
N LEU A 208 -26.33 -2.71 25.59
CA LEU A 208 -26.39 -1.56 26.49
C LEU A 208 -26.45 -0.25 25.69
N LEU A 209 -25.63 -0.11 24.65
CA LEU A 209 -25.64 1.06 23.80
C LEU A 209 -26.93 1.13 22.96
N GLU A 210 -27.39 0.00 22.42
CA GLU A 210 -28.63 -0.09 21.61
C GLU A 210 -29.89 0.29 22.37
N ASN A 211 -29.93 0.02 23.67
CA ASN A 211 -31.11 0.33 24.48
C ASN A 211 -31.13 1.77 25.01
N ASN A 212 -29.98 2.46 25.03
CA ASN A 212 -29.85 3.78 25.67
C ASN A 212 -29.57 4.91 24.69
N PHE A 213 -29.12 4.62 23.47
CA PHE A 213 -28.71 5.63 22.51
C PHE A 213 -29.25 5.33 21.12
N ASN A 214 -29.50 6.40 20.35
CA ASN A 214 -29.82 6.28 18.94
C ASN A 214 -28.54 5.86 18.19
N ILE A 215 -28.47 4.65 17.66
CA ILE A 215 -27.27 4.18 16.94
C ILE A 215 -27.45 4.40 15.45
N HIS A 216 -26.45 5.02 14.85
CA HIS A 216 -26.29 5.00 13.40
C HIS A 216 -25.98 3.57 12.97
N LYS A 217 -27.01 2.79 12.66
CA LYS A 217 -26.84 1.52 11.95
C LYS A 217 -26.53 1.89 10.52
N ASP A 218 -25.27 1.71 10.09
CA ASP A 218 -24.77 1.95 8.73
C ASP A 218 -25.85 1.55 7.69
N LYS A 219 -26.70 2.51 7.31
CA LYS A 219 -27.78 2.31 6.31
C LYS A 219 -27.59 3.16 5.08
N GLU A 220 -26.62 4.05 5.07
CA GLU A 220 -26.20 4.73 3.86
C GLU A 220 -24.67 4.71 3.83
N ILE A 221 -24.13 3.62 3.27
CA ILE A 221 -22.81 3.70 2.66
C ILE A 221 -22.90 4.91 1.72
N ASN A 222 -22.12 5.95 2.00
CA ASN A 222 -22.14 7.19 1.24
C ASN A 222 -22.01 6.83 -0.25
N GLN A 223 -23.10 6.95 -1.02
CA GLN A 223 -23.19 6.50 -2.41
C GLN A 223 -22.03 7.08 -3.25
N GLU A 224 -21.66 8.32 -2.93
CA GLU A 224 -20.53 9.07 -3.46
C GLU A 224 -19.17 8.40 -3.19
N TYR A 225 -19.00 7.72 -2.06
CA TYR A 225 -17.81 6.93 -1.74
C TYR A 225 -17.77 5.60 -2.49
N ILE A 226 -18.93 4.96 -2.69
CA ILE A 226 -19.03 3.75 -3.53
C ILE A 226 -18.66 4.09 -4.97
N GLU A 227 -19.20 5.18 -5.52
CA GLU A 227 -18.93 5.62 -6.88
C GLU A 227 -17.44 5.88 -7.12
N LEU A 228 -16.76 6.56 -6.19
CA LEU A 228 -15.31 6.78 -6.27
C LEU A 228 -14.51 5.47 -6.21
N GLN A 229 -14.96 4.49 -5.42
CA GLN A 229 -14.34 3.17 -5.36
C GLN A 229 -14.59 2.37 -6.64
N ASP A 230 -15.78 2.46 -7.23
CA ASP A 230 -16.13 1.76 -8.47
C ASP A 230 -15.34 2.29 -9.66
N GLU A 231 -15.11 3.61 -9.75
CA GLU A 231 -14.20 4.19 -10.74
C GLU A 231 -12.77 3.66 -10.59
N GLU A 232 -12.23 3.65 -9.37
CA GLU A 232 -10.89 3.12 -9.12
C GLU A 232 -10.79 1.61 -9.43
N ILE A 233 -11.82 0.84 -9.08
CA ILE A 233 -11.91 -0.59 -9.42
C ILE A 233 -11.96 -0.78 -10.93
N SER A 234 -12.70 0.05 -11.67
CA SER A 234 -12.79 0.01 -13.13
C SER A 234 -11.44 0.31 -13.79
N GLU A 235 -10.74 1.34 -13.33
CA GLU A 235 -9.39 1.69 -13.80
C GLU A 235 -8.39 0.57 -13.54
N LEU A 236 -8.41 -0.01 -12.33
CA LEU A 236 -7.53 -1.12 -11.97
C LEU A 236 -7.81 -2.37 -12.81
N LYS A 237 -9.08 -2.70 -13.05
CA LYS A 237 -9.48 -3.81 -13.94
C LYS A 237 -8.96 -3.60 -15.36
N ASN A 238 -9.10 -2.39 -15.90
CA ASN A 238 -8.59 -2.05 -17.23
C ASN A 238 -7.06 -2.19 -17.30
N ARG A 239 -6.35 -1.78 -16.24
CA ARG A 239 -4.89 -1.92 -16.15
C ARG A 239 -4.47 -3.38 -16.09
N ILE A 240 -5.16 -4.21 -15.31
CA ILE A 240 -4.91 -5.66 -15.22
C ILE A 240 -5.10 -6.31 -16.60
N ASN A 241 -6.19 -6.02 -17.30
CA ASN A 241 -6.47 -6.58 -18.62
C ASN A 241 -5.41 -6.19 -19.66
N LYS A 242 -4.93 -4.94 -19.62
CA LYS A 242 -3.86 -4.48 -20.52
C LYS A 242 -2.55 -5.22 -20.24
N LEU A 243 -2.17 -5.37 -18.98
CA LEU A 243 -0.95 -6.08 -18.59
C LEU A 243 -1.03 -7.57 -18.90
N SER A 244 -2.19 -8.22 -18.70
CA SER A 244 -2.36 -9.63 -19.03
C SER A 244 -2.22 -9.89 -20.53
N ALA A 245 -2.74 -9.00 -21.38
CA ALA A 245 -2.58 -9.09 -22.83
C ALA A 245 -1.09 -8.93 -23.27
N GLU A 246 -0.34 -8.07 -22.60
CA GLU A 246 1.09 -7.86 -22.87
C GLU A 246 1.94 -9.08 -22.46
N VAL A 247 1.61 -9.69 -21.31
CA VAL A 247 2.23 -10.95 -20.85
C VAL A 247 1.97 -12.06 -21.86
N GLN A 248 0.71 -12.27 -22.26
CA GLN A 248 0.35 -13.30 -23.23
C GLN A 248 1.05 -13.11 -24.59
N LYS A 249 1.18 -11.86 -25.06
CA LYS A 249 1.92 -11.54 -26.28
C LYS A 249 3.41 -11.89 -26.14
N SER A 250 4.02 -11.57 -25.01
CA SER A 250 5.43 -11.84 -24.73
C SER A 250 5.71 -13.34 -24.64
N GLU A 251 4.83 -14.11 -24.01
CA GLU A 251 4.90 -15.57 -23.93
C GLU A 251 4.84 -16.21 -25.33
N SER A 252 3.87 -15.81 -26.16
CA SER A 252 3.76 -16.33 -27.53
C SER A 252 4.99 -16.01 -28.40
N THR A 253 5.63 -14.87 -28.13
CA THR A 253 6.86 -14.46 -28.82
C THR A 253 8.03 -15.33 -28.35
N LEU A 254 8.17 -15.55 -27.05
CA LEU A 254 9.19 -16.40 -26.46
C LEU A 254 9.08 -17.85 -26.94
N GLU A 255 7.86 -18.38 -27.06
CA GLU A 255 7.64 -19.73 -27.61
C GLU A 255 8.15 -19.85 -29.05
N LYS A 256 7.88 -18.86 -29.90
CA LYS A 256 8.38 -18.83 -31.29
C LYS A 256 9.91 -18.82 -31.33
N TYR A 257 10.55 -17.98 -30.51
CA TYR A 257 12.01 -17.95 -30.42
C TYR A 257 12.59 -19.27 -29.91
N THR A 258 11.94 -19.89 -28.93
CA THR A 258 12.37 -21.19 -28.38
C THR A 258 12.29 -22.29 -29.43
N ARG A 259 11.22 -22.31 -30.24
CA ARG A 259 11.09 -23.27 -31.37
C ARG A 259 12.18 -23.06 -32.41
N ILE A 260 12.42 -21.82 -32.83
CA ILE A 260 13.47 -21.48 -33.80
C ILE A 260 14.85 -21.89 -33.28
N ASN A 261 15.17 -21.57 -32.03
CA ASN A 261 16.45 -21.93 -31.41
C ASN A 261 16.60 -23.45 -31.28
N LYS A 262 15.53 -24.18 -30.93
CA LYS A 262 15.56 -25.65 -30.88
C LYS A 262 15.92 -26.25 -32.24
N THR A 263 15.24 -25.82 -33.31
CA THR A 263 15.54 -26.30 -34.67
C THR A 263 16.98 -25.97 -35.08
N ARG A 264 17.43 -24.74 -34.82
CA ARG A 264 18.82 -24.31 -35.09
C ARG A 264 19.85 -25.18 -34.34
N ASN A 265 19.58 -25.49 -33.07
CA ASN A 265 20.46 -26.33 -32.26
C ASN A 265 20.52 -27.78 -32.80
N GLU A 266 19.38 -28.34 -33.23
CA GLU A 266 19.31 -29.66 -33.85
C GLU A 266 20.08 -29.73 -35.18
N GLU A 267 19.97 -28.70 -36.02
CA GLU A 267 20.71 -28.61 -37.29
C GLU A 267 22.22 -28.50 -37.05
N PHE A 268 22.64 -27.69 -36.09
CA PHE A 268 24.05 -27.56 -35.73
C PHE A 268 24.61 -28.85 -35.11
N ASP A 269 23.88 -29.53 -34.22
CA ASP A 269 24.29 -30.82 -33.66
C ASP A 269 24.50 -31.85 -34.77
N LYS A 270 23.57 -31.93 -35.74
CA LYS A 270 23.72 -32.81 -36.91
C LYS A 270 24.99 -32.48 -37.71
N LEU A 271 25.23 -31.20 -37.99
CA LEU A 271 26.42 -30.77 -38.73
C LEU A 271 27.73 -31.12 -38.00
N ILE A 272 27.77 -30.90 -36.69
CA ILE A 272 28.92 -31.23 -35.85
C ILE A 272 29.16 -32.74 -35.82
N ARG A 273 28.12 -33.56 -35.66
CA ARG A 273 28.24 -35.03 -35.68
C ARG A 273 28.72 -35.55 -37.03
N LEU A 274 28.26 -34.98 -38.14
CA LEU A 274 28.69 -35.36 -39.48
C LEU A 274 30.16 -34.99 -39.74
N THR A 275 30.59 -33.80 -39.32
CA THR A 275 31.96 -33.33 -39.54
C THR A 275 32.96 -33.88 -38.53
N ASN A 276 32.51 -34.24 -37.32
CA ASN A 276 33.34 -34.66 -36.20
C ASN A 276 32.76 -35.87 -35.46
N PRO A 277 32.61 -37.05 -36.11
CA PRO A 277 31.85 -38.18 -35.56
C PRO A 277 32.37 -38.76 -34.24
N LYS A 278 33.67 -38.59 -33.96
CA LYS A 278 34.30 -39.04 -32.70
C LYS A 278 34.24 -38.00 -31.57
N VAL A 279 33.67 -36.81 -31.79
CA VAL A 279 33.54 -35.78 -30.76
C VAL A 279 32.15 -35.87 -30.14
N ILE A 280 32.10 -36.11 -28.84
CA ILE A 280 30.85 -36.21 -28.08
C ILE A 280 30.76 -34.99 -27.18
N PHE A 281 29.92 -34.04 -27.58
CA PHE A 281 29.55 -32.92 -26.73
C PHE A 281 28.62 -33.41 -25.61
N ILE A 282 28.98 -33.12 -24.36
CA ILE A 282 28.21 -33.51 -23.18
C ILE A 282 27.47 -32.31 -22.60
N ARG A 283 26.33 -32.58 -21.96
CA ARG A 283 25.46 -31.57 -21.34
C ARG A 283 25.03 -30.49 -22.35
N ASP A 284 25.02 -29.23 -21.95
CA ASP A 284 24.46 -28.10 -22.68
C ASP A 284 25.52 -27.44 -23.60
N SER A 285 26.61 -28.15 -23.92
CA SER A 285 27.76 -27.57 -24.63
C SER A 285 27.41 -26.96 -25.98
N ILE A 286 26.51 -27.60 -26.73
CA ILE A 286 26.05 -27.10 -28.03
C ILE A 286 25.18 -25.86 -27.86
N GLU A 287 24.32 -25.85 -26.83
CA GLU A 287 23.48 -24.70 -26.51
C GLU A 287 24.34 -23.50 -26.12
N ILE A 288 25.34 -23.70 -25.26
CA ILE A 288 26.30 -22.69 -24.85
C ILE A 288 27.05 -22.12 -26.07
N LEU A 289 27.53 -22.98 -26.97
CA LEU A 289 28.21 -22.56 -28.20
C LEU A 289 27.33 -21.65 -29.08
N LEU A 290 26.05 -21.97 -29.23
CA LEU A 290 25.15 -21.28 -30.17
C LEU A 290 24.49 -20.02 -29.59
N ASN A 291 24.28 -20.00 -28.27
CA ASN A 291 23.48 -18.96 -27.62
C ASN A 291 24.33 -18.00 -26.78
N GLU A 292 25.45 -18.46 -26.21
CA GLU A 292 26.23 -17.68 -25.25
C GLU A 292 27.63 -17.30 -25.77
N VAL A 293 28.17 -18.03 -26.74
CA VAL A 293 29.47 -17.72 -27.34
C VAL A 293 29.29 -16.88 -28.61
N LYS A 294 29.81 -15.65 -28.61
CA LYS A 294 29.70 -14.73 -29.75
C LYS A 294 30.38 -15.26 -31.01
N ASP A 295 31.54 -15.89 -30.84
CA ASP A 295 32.30 -16.53 -31.91
C ASP A 295 32.65 -17.97 -31.51
N TYR A 296 31.84 -18.92 -31.97
CA TYR A 296 32.06 -20.34 -31.70
C TYR A 296 33.20 -20.94 -32.53
N SER A 297 33.85 -20.20 -33.43
CA SER A 297 34.95 -20.73 -34.24
C SER A 297 36.19 -21.06 -33.41
N ASP A 298 36.54 -20.23 -32.42
CA ASP A 298 37.68 -20.49 -31.51
C ASP A 298 37.51 -21.79 -30.71
N PRO A 299 36.39 -22.02 -29.97
CA PRO A 299 36.23 -23.26 -29.24
C PRO A 299 36.14 -24.49 -30.16
N ILE A 300 35.47 -24.40 -31.31
CA ILE A 300 35.41 -25.52 -32.26
C ILE A 300 36.79 -25.83 -32.85
N LYS A 301 37.56 -24.81 -33.24
CA LYS A 301 38.94 -24.98 -33.72
C LYS A 301 39.82 -25.66 -32.69
N LYS A 302 39.72 -25.24 -31.42
CA LYS A 302 40.43 -25.87 -30.30
C LYS A 302 40.01 -27.33 -30.08
N VAL A 303 38.72 -27.63 -30.16
CA VAL A 303 38.22 -29.02 -30.07
C VAL A 303 38.83 -29.88 -31.17
N ILE A 304 38.85 -29.40 -32.42
CA ILE A 304 39.43 -30.13 -33.55
C ILE A 304 40.95 -30.30 -33.38
N GLU A 305 41.65 -29.25 -33.00
CA GLU A 305 43.09 -29.25 -32.77
C GLU A 305 43.51 -30.25 -31.69
N TYR A 306 42.82 -30.25 -30.54
CA TYR A 306 43.09 -31.18 -29.44
C TYR A 306 42.59 -32.61 -29.72
N LYS A 307 41.65 -32.79 -30.64
CA LYS A 307 41.26 -34.12 -31.11
C LYS A 307 42.36 -34.73 -32.00
N GLN A 308 42.97 -33.94 -32.87
CA GLN A 308 43.95 -34.42 -33.85
C GLN A 308 45.36 -34.59 -33.25
N ASP A 309 45.76 -33.71 -32.33
CA ASP A 309 47.09 -33.72 -31.74
C ASP A 309 47.09 -34.38 -30.34
N HIS A 310 47.49 -35.65 -30.28
CA HIS A 310 47.60 -36.40 -29.02
C HIS A 310 48.74 -35.89 -28.10
N GLN A 311 49.72 -35.14 -28.64
CA GLN A 311 50.81 -34.59 -27.84
C GLN A 311 50.39 -33.31 -27.10
N LYS A 312 49.42 -32.57 -27.64
CA LYS A 312 48.81 -31.43 -26.94
C LYS A 312 48.05 -31.88 -25.70
N LYS A 313 48.51 -31.38 -24.54
CA LYS A 313 47.89 -31.59 -23.24
C LYS A 313 47.31 -30.28 -22.73
N GLY A 314 46.04 -30.31 -22.33
CA GLY A 314 45.44 -29.22 -21.57
C GLY A 314 45.92 -29.21 -20.12
N LYS A 315 45.43 -28.27 -19.31
CA LYS A 315 45.68 -28.24 -17.88
C LYS A 315 44.95 -29.40 -17.21
N LYS A 316 45.68 -30.30 -16.53
CA LYS A 316 45.07 -31.42 -15.79
C LYS A 316 44.18 -30.89 -14.66
N ILE A 317 43.01 -31.50 -14.47
CA ILE A 317 42.09 -31.16 -13.38
C ILE A 317 42.35 -32.14 -12.23
N ASN A 318 42.87 -31.65 -11.11
CA ASN A 318 43.34 -32.51 -10.02
C ASN A 318 42.27 -33.44 -9.43
N THR A 319 41.00 -33.04 -9.48
CA THR A 319 39.87 -33.78 -8.90
C THR A 319 39.20 -34.75 -9.86
N LEU A 320 39.68 -34.86 -11.10
CA LEU A 320 39.07 -35.66 -12.17
C LEU A 320 40.15 -36.48 -12.90
N SER A 321 39.99 -37.80 -12.93
CA SER A 321 40.91 -38.68 -13.66
C SER A 321 40.75 -38.49 -15.17
N ASN A 322 41.86 -38.24 -15.87
CA ASN A 322 41.93 -38.13 -17.33
C ASN A 322 41.13 -36.96 -17.96
N TRP A 323 40.71 -35.98 -17.15
CA TRP A 323 40.11 -34.75 -17.65
C TRP A 323 41.13 -33.61 -17.72
N PHE A 324 41.01 -32.82 -18.79
CA PHE A 324 41.86 -31.67 -19.07
C PHE A 324 41.01 -30.43 -19.33
N GLU A 325 41.54 -29.26 -19.00
CA GLU A 325 40.92 -27.95 -19.21
C GLU A 325 41.75 -27.13 -20.20
N ILE A 326 41.09 -26.49 -21.15
CA ILE A 326 41.65 -25.43 -22.00
C ILE A 326 40.73 -24.21 -22.02
N HIS A 327 41.29 -23.04 -22.32
CA HIS A 327 40.55 -21.78 -22.34
C HIS A 327 40.25 -21.36 -23.78
N TYR A 328 39.12 -20.69 -23.96
CA TYR A 328 38.74 -20.10 -25.25
C TYR A 328 38.19 -18.69 -25.07
N ASN A 329 38.29 -17.90 -26.13
CA ASN A 329 37.84 -16.53 -26.15
C ASN A 329 36.33 -16.50 -26.36
N THR A 330 35.61 -15.82 -25.47
CA THR A 330 34.15 -15.66 -25.55
C THR A 330 33.71 -14.46 -26.38
N GLY A 331 34.67 -13.65 -26.85
CA GLY A 331 34.45 -12.38 -27.53
C GLY A 331 34.31 -11.18 -26.57
N GLN A 332 34.24 -11.41 -25.25
CA GLN A 332 34.23 -10.36 -24.24
C GLN A 332 35.39 -10.49 -23.24
N LYS A 333 35.78 -11.72 -22.85
CA LYS A 333 36.94 -12.07 -21.98
C LYS A 333 37.37 -13.54 -22.19
N ASP A 334 38.57 -13.95 -21.73
CA ASP A 334 39.05 -15.37 -21.69
C ASP A 334 38.42 -16.20 -20.56
N THR A 335 37.09 -16.15 -20.47
CA THR A 335 36.30 -16.84 -19.44
C THR A 335 35.77 -18.19 -19.91
N GLY A 336 35.92 -18.53 -21.19
CA GLY A 336 35.50 -19.81 -21.75
C GLY A 336 36.36 -20.97 -21.22
N ARG A 337 35.73 -22.11 -20.95
CA ARG A 337 36.36 -23.36 -20.53
C ARG A 337 35.89 -24.50 -21.42
N ILE A 338 36.84 -25.25 -21.96
CA ILE A 338 36.58 -26.54 -22.59
C ILE A 338 37.22 -27.58 -21.69
N TYR A 339 36.40 -28.45 -21.12
CA TYR A 339 36.84 -29.66 -20.44
C TYR A 339 36.78 -30.81 -21.43
N PHE A 340 37.81 -31.64 -21.50
CA PHE A 340 37.79 -32.80 -22.37
C PHE A 340 38.43 -34.05 -21.74
N LYS A 341 37.92 -35.21 -22.14
CA LYS A 341 38.45 -36.55 -21.85
C LYS A 341 38.62 -37.29 -23.17
N ARG A 342 39.78 -37.92 -23.37
CA ARG A 342 40.05 -38.79 -24.51
C ARG A 342 39.84 -40.24 -24.08
N ASP A 343 39.14 -40.98 -24.92
CA ASP A 343 38.97 -42.43 -24.87
C ASP A 343 39.59 -43.03 -26.15
N THR A 344 39.69 -44.36 -26.27
CA THR A 344 40.25 -45.04 -27.45
C THR A 344 39.49 -44.69 -28.73
N GLU A 345 38.18 -44.49 -28.63
CA GLU A 345 37.32 -44.20 -29.78
C GLU A 345 36.74 -42.78 -29.79
N ASN A 346 36.58 -42.17 -28.61
CA ASN A 346 35.78 -40.97 -28.43
C ASN A 346 36.55 -39.80 -27.79
N PHE A 347 36.13 -38.58 -28.11
CA PHE A 347 36.62 -37.33 -27.58
C PHE A 347 35.46 -36.58 -26.92
N TYR A 348 35.34 -36.71 -25.59
CA TYR A 348 34.25 -36.10 -24.83
C TYR A 348 34.56 -34.65 -24.50
N VAL A 349 33.63 -33.74 -24.74
CA VAL A 349 33.83 -32.30 -24.63
C VAL A 349 32.69 -31.62 -23.87
N LEU A 350 33.03 -30.92 -22.79
CA LEU A 350 32.14 -29.97 -22.10
C LEU A 350 32.62 -28.55 -22.35
N ILE A 351 31.78 -27.73 -22.98
CA ILE A 351 32.02 -26.31 -23.17
C ILE A 351 31.20 -25.53 -22.15
N SER A 352 31.84 -24.61 -21.44
CA SER A 352 31.24 -23.86 -20.35
C SER A 352 31.99 -22.57 -20.05
N PHE A 353 31.57 -21.84 -19.01
CA PHE A 353 32.18 -20.61 -18.54
C PHE A 353 32.84 -20.77 -17.17
N LYS A 354 33.77 -19.86 -16.86
CA LYS A 354 34.50 -19.86 -15.60
C LYS A 354 33.58 -19.76 -14.36
N ASN A 355 32.46 -19.05 -14.44
CA ASN A 355 31.52 -18.87 -13.33
C ASN A 355 30.75 -20.16 -12.99
N THR A 356 30.66 -21.12 -13.90
CA THR A 356 29.99 -22.43 -13.71
C THR A 356 30.97 -23.56 -13.37
N GLN A 357 32.27 -23.30 -13.32
CA GLN A 357 33.34 -24.29 -13.11
C GLN A 357 33.08 -25.26 -11.95
N ASN A 358 32.64 -24.77 -10.78
CA ASN A 358 32.36 -25.65 -9.64
C ASN A 358 31.21 -26.63 -9.90
N LYS A 359 30.18 -26.20 -10.64
CA LYS A 359 29.05 -27.06 -11.02
C LYS A 359 29.49 -28.09 -12.07
N ASP A 360 30.30 -27.65 -13.03
CA ASP A 360 30.79 -28.49 -14.11
C ASP A 360 31.71 -29.59 -13.59
N ILE A 361 32.65 -29.27 -12.70
CA ILE A 361 33.52 -30.27 -12.07
C ILE A 361 32.69 -31.31 -11.30
N ARG A 362 31.68 -30.89 -10.53
CA ARG A 362 30.78 -31.81 -9.81
C ARG A 362 29.98 -32.70 -10.77
N PHE A 363 29.56 -32.17 -11.91
CA PHE A 363 28.88 -32.94 -12.95
C PHE A 363 29.83 -33.99 -13.54
N LEU A 364 31.04 -33.58 -13.95
CA LEU A 364 32.06 -34.47 -14.52
C LEU A 364 32.52 -35.55 -13.52
N GLN A 365 32.51 -35.28 -12.21
CA GLN A 365 32.84 -36.26 -11.16
C GLN A 365 31.81 -37.39 -11.08
N LYS A 366 30.54 -37.10 -11.40
CA LYS A 366 29.46 -38.07 -11.39
C LYS A 366 29.29 -38.78 -12.74
N LEU A 367 29.95 -38.26 -13.78
CA LEU A 367 29.82 -38.76 -15.13
C LEU A 367 30.73 -39.97 -15.31
N ASP A 368 30.14 -41.15 -15.26
CA ASP A 368 30.83 -42.40 -15.54
C ASP A 368 30.91 -42.60 -17.06
N LEU A 369 32.06 -42.24 -17.63
CA LEU A 369 32.37 -42.46 -19.04
C LEU A 369 33.45 -43.54 -19.14
N PRO A 370 33.38 -44.42 -20.16
CA PRO A 370 34.41 -45.41 -20.43
C PRO A 370 35.82 -44.78 -20.52
#